data_AF-A0A7H4MYW7-F1
#
_entry.id   AF-A0A7H4MYW7-F1
#
_cell.length_a   1.000
_cell.length_b   1.000
_cell.length_c   1.000
_cell.angle_alpha   90.00
_cell.angle_beta   90.00
_cell.angle_gamma   90.00
#
_symmetry.space_group_name_H-M   'P 1'
#
loop_
_entity.id
_entity.type
_entity.pdbx_description
1 polymer ?
#
loop_
_entity_poly.entity_id
_entity_poly.type
_entity_poly.pdbx_seq_one_letter_code
_entity_poly.pdbx_strand_id
1 'polypeptide(L)'
;MCWLQFSRFTPLSAAANGYTDILRGAPLALLILLFFFGGKLILTALALPPLWISDTTFAVLSISVSISPYFAEMMRSAWRAVDSGQKEAIISLNIPWHHGIRRIIFPPGAYYCYSRLWQSFN
;
A
#
# COMPACT_ATOMS: atom_id res chain seq x y z
N MET A 1 -2.07 0.22 -4.03
CA MET A 1 -0.72 0.77 -4.32
C MET A 1 0.28 -0.29 -4.80
N CYS A 2 0.48 -1.40 -4.08
CA CYS A 2 1.58 -2.35 -4.36
C CYS A 2 1.58 -2.95 -5.79
N TRP A 3 0.42 -3.20 -6.39
CA TRP A 3 0.32 -3.75 -7.76
C TRP A 3 0.73 -2.75 -8.86
N LEU A 4 0.57 -1.45 -8.60
CA LEU A 4 0.88 -0.39 -9.58
C LEU A 4 2.40 -0.19 -9.75
N GLN A 5 3.18 -0.44 -8.70
CA GLN A 5 4.65 -0.36 -8.75
C GLN A 5 5.28 -1.48 -9.60
N PHE A 6 4.61 -2.63 -9.71
CA PHE A 6 5.03 -3.76 -10.55
C PHE A 6 4.45 -3.70 -11.98
N SER A 7 3.69 -2.65 -12.32
CA SER A 7 3.18 -2.45 -13.67
C SER A 7 4.34 -2.26 -14.65
N ARG A 8 4.28 -2.92 -15.82
CA ARG A 8 5.26 -2.74 -16.92
C ARG A 8 5.25 -1.31 -17.50
N PHE A 9 4.22 -0.51 -17.19
CA PHE A 9 4.15 0.89 -17.60
C PHE A 9 4.97 1.79 -16.67
N THR A 10 6.11 2.25 -17.18
CA THR A 10 7.07 3.16 -16.53
C THR A 10 6.48 4.44 -15.93
N PRO A 11 5.56 5.19 -16.56
CA PRO A 11 5.03 6.41 -15.95
C PRO A 11 4.15 6.11 -14.73
N LEU A 12 3.45 4.98 -14.71
CA LEU A 12 2.57 4.58 -13.62
C LEU A 12 3.38 4.13 -12.39
N SER A 13 4.47 3.42 -12.62
CA SER A 13 5.43 3.04 -11.57
C SER A 13 6.14 4.27 -11.00
N ALA A 14 6.55 5.22 -11.85
CA ALA A 14 7.18 6.48 -11.43
C ALA A 14 6.24 7.36 -10.58
N ALA A 15 4.97 7.51 -10.99
CA ALA A 15 3.97 8.24 -10.21
C ALA A 15 3.70 7.58 -8.85
N ALA A 16 3.64 6.24 -8.81
CA ALA A 16 3.47 5.49 -7.57
C ALA A 16 4.67 5.64 -6.62
N ASN A 17 5.90 5.68 -7.17
CA ASN A 17 7.11 5.90 -6.37
C ASN A 17 7.19 7.34 -5.86
N GLY A 18 6.91 8.34 -6.71
CA GLY A 18 6.87 9.74 -6.30
C GLY A 18 5.82 10.00 -5.20
N TYR A 19 4.64 9.39 -5.31
CA TYR A 19 3.63 9.43 -4.25
C TYR A 19 4.14 8.83 -2.93
N THR A 20 4.81 7.67 -2.97
CA THR A 20 5.36 7.06 -1.75
C THR A 20 6.48 7.87 -1.13
N ASP A 21 7.33 8.50 -1.94
CA ASP A 21 8.45 9.31 -1.44
C ASP A 21 7.95 10.59 -0.76
N ILE A 22 6.97 11.27 -1.36
CA ILE A 22 6.35 12.47 -0.79
C ILE A 22 5.68 12.14 0.55
N LEU A 23 4.89 11.08 0.61
CA LEU A 23 4.14 10.74 1.82
C LEU A 23 5.01 10.27 2.99
N ARG A 24 6.21 9.76 2.73
CA ARG A 24 7.17 9.36 3.77
C ARG A 24 7.98 10.54 4.30
N GLY A 25 8.17 11.57 3.48
CA GLY A 25 8.80 12.84 3.91
C GLY A 25 7.83 13.80 4.60
N ALA A 26 6.52 13.62 4.42
CA ALA A 26 5.51 14.51 4.97
C ALA A 26 5.28 14.24 6.48
N PRO A 27 5.29 15.27 7.34
CA PRO A 27 4.98 15.12 8.76
C PRO A 27 3.54 14.60 8.96
N LEU A 28 3.33 13.66 9.90
CA LEU A 28 1.99 13.11 10.18
C LEU A 28 0.98 14.21 10.54
N ALA A 29 1.41 15.23 11.31
CA ALA A 29 0.59 16.39 11.66
C ALA A 29 0.10 17.15 10.41
N LEU A 30 0.94 17.26 9.38
CA LEU A 30 0.57 17.89 8.11
C LEU A 30 -0.51 17.08 7.38
N LEU A 31 -0.41 15.75 7.37
CA LEU A 31 -1.44 14.89 6.78
C LEU A 31 -2.76 15.01 7.53
N ILE A 32 -2.75 14.98 8.86
CA ILE A 32 -3.97 15.13 9.68
C ILE A 32 -4.64 16.47 9.35
N LEU A 33 -3.87 17.56 9.30
CA LEU A 33 -4.35 18.89 8.94
C LEU A 33 -4.94 18.92 7.53
N LEU A 34 -4.23 18.34 6.55
CA LEU A 34 -4.67 18.29 5.16
C LEU A 34 -5.98 17.50 5.02
N PHE A 35 -6.09 16.33 5.63
CA PHE A 35 -7.30 15.51 5.55
C PHE A 35 -8.47 16.16 6.28
N PHE A 36 -8.22 16.81 7.42
CA PHE A 36 -9.27 17.47 8.19
C PHE A 36 -9.82 18.71 7.49
N PHE A 37 -8.96 19.69 7.14
CA PHE A 37 -9.41 20.92 6.49
C PHE A 37 -9.71 20.73 5.01
N GLY A 38 -8.85 20.00 4.29
CA GLY A 38 -9.04 19.71 2.88
C GLY A 38 -10.24 18.81 2.64
N GLY A 39 -10.45 17.79 3.48
CA GLY A 39 -11.63 16.93 3.41
C GLY A 39 -12.93 17.69 3.64
N LYS A 40 -13.00 18.56 4.66
CA LYS A 40 -14.19 19.41 4.90
C LYS A 40 -14.43 20.41 3.77
N LEU A 41 -13.37 20.98 3.18
CA LEU A 41 -13.47 21.86 2.01
C LEU A 41 -14.07 21.13 0.80
N ILE A 42 -13.60 19.92 0.51
CA ILE A 42 -14.10 19.08 -0.59
C ILE A 42 -15.57 18.71 -0.37
N LEU A 43 -15.95 18.31 0.85
CA LEU A 43 -17.34 18.00 1.17
C LEU A 43 -18.25 19.21 0.95
N THR A 44 -17.81 20.38 1.41
CA THR A 44 -18.55 21.64 1.22
C THR A 44 -18.69 21.98 -0.27
N ALA A 45 -17.62 21.80 -1.06
CA ALA A 45 -17.64 22.00 -2.51
C ALA A 45 -18.58 21.03 -3.23
N LEU A 46 -18.77 19.82 -2.70
CA LEU A 46 -19.69 18.81 -3.23
C LEU A 46 -21.12 18.94 -2.69
N ALA A 47 -21.43 20.04 -1.98
CA ALA A 47 -22.70 20.27 -1.30
C ALA A 47 -23.09 19.17 -0.28
N LEU A 48 -22.11 18.40 0.20
CA LEU A 48 -22.29 17.42 1.27
C LEU A 48 -22.09 18.11 2.62
N PRO A 49 -23.01 17.95 3.59
CA PRO A 49 -22.85 18.63 4.87
C PRO A 49 -21.64 18.02 5.60
N PRO A 50 -20.63 18.84 6.00
CA PRO A 50 -19.40 18.33 6.61
C PRO A 50 -19.62 17.54 7.90
N LEU A 51 -20.77 17.73 8.56
CA LEU A 51 -21.18 16.99 9.76
C LEU A 51 -21.46 15.50 9.52
N TRP A 52 -21.58 15.04 8.27
CA TRP A 52 -21.88 13.63 7.98
C TRP A 52 -20.70 12.71 8.21
N ILE A 53 -19.48 13.25 8.21
CA ILE A 53 -18.26 12.48 8.42
C ILE A 53 -17.64 12.91 9.75
N SER A 54 -17.54 11.96 10.67
CA SER A 54 -16.90 12.16 11.99
C SER A 54 -15.45 12.62 11.83
N ASP A 55 -15.01 13.49 12.73
CA ASP A 55 -13.62 13.94 12.84
C ASP A 55 -12.65 12.76 13.01
N THR A 56 -13.10 11.69 13.68
CA THR A 56 -12.33 10.44 13.82
C THR A 56 -12.06 9.77 12.47
N THR A 57 -12.96 9.89 11.50
CA THR A 57 -12.79 9.31 10.17
C THR A 57 -11.66 9.99 9.43
N PHE A 58 -11.54 11.32 9.52
CA PHE A 58 -10.41 12.06 8.94
C PHE A 58 -9.09 11.67 9.60
N ALA A 59 -9.07 11.46 10.92
CA ALA A 59 -7.90 10.97 11.62
C ALA A 59 -7.48 9.57 11.14
N VAL A 60 -8.43 8.62 11.08
CA VAL A 60 -8.18 7.26 10.58
C VAL A 60 -7.68 7.26 9.13
N LEU A 61 -8.27 8.10 8.27
CA LEU A 61 -7.84 8.23 6.87
C LEU A 61 -6.41 8.77 6.76
N SER A 62 -6.09 9.84 7.49
CA SER A 62 -4.76 10.44 7.45
C SER A 62 -3.67 9.46 7.91
N ILE A 63 -3.93 8.70 8.98
CA ILE A 63 -3.03 7.66 9.49
C ILE A 63 -2.91 6.51 8.48
N SER A 64 -4.03 6.05 7.91
CA SER A 64 -4.03 5.00 6.89
C SER A 64 -3.19 5.37 5.67
N VAL A 65 -3.31 6.62 5.21
CA VAL A 65 -2.51 7.16 4.10
C VAL A 65 -1.04 7.28 4.50
N SER A 66 -0.72 7.70 5.73
CA SER A 66 0.66 7.77 6.23
C SER A 66 1.35 6.39 6.27
N ILE A 67 0.62 5.33 6.62
CA ILE A 67 1.17 3.96 6.73
C ILE A 67 1.23 3.25 5.37
N SER A 68 0.39 3.63 4.41
CA SER A 68 0.28 2.97 3.10
C SER A 68 1.59 2.82 2.31
N PRO A 69 2.49 3.83 2.26
CA PRO A 69 3.80 3.68 1.61
C PRO A 69 4.68 2.60 2.24
N TYR A 70 4.74 2.53 3.57
CA TYR A 70 5.51 1.52 4.29
C TYR A 70 4.96 0.12 4.06
N PHE A 71 3.63 0.00 4.03
CA PHE A 71 2.97 -1.26 3.70
C PHE A 71 3.26 -1.72 2.26
N ALA A 72 3.25 -0.78 1.30
CA ALA A 72 3.59 -1.08 -0.10
C ALA A 72 5.03 -1.61 -0.23
N GLU A 73 6.00 -1.01 0.46
CA GLU A 73 7.36 -1.52 0.46
C GLU A 73 7.53 -2.89 1.12
N MET A 74 6.80 -3.12 2.20
CA MET A 74 6.79 -4.41 2.89
C MET A 74 6.30 -5.52 1.95
N MET A 75 5.18 -5.29 1.26
CA MET A 75 4.66 -6.21 0.25
C MET A 75 5.63 -6.39 -0.93
N ARG A 76 6.29 -5.32 -1.37
CA ARG A 76 7.34 -5.36 -2.41
C ARG A 76 8.52 -6.23 -1.97
N SER A 77 8.94 -6.13 -0.70
CA SER A 77 10.01 -6.97 -0.15
C SER A 77 9.59 -8.43 -0.02
N ALA A 78 8.36 -8.70 0.44
CA ALA A 78 7.80 -10.04 0.53
C ALA A 78 7.73 -10.72 -0.85
N TRP A 79 7.33 -9.98 -1.89
CA TRP A 79 7.29 -10.49 -3.26
C TRP A 79 8.68 -10.84 -3.84
N ARG A 80 9.71 -10.07 -3.46
CA ARG A 80 11.10 -10.35 -3.86
C ARG A 80 11.75 -11.46 -3.05
N ALA A 81 11.29 -11.70 -1.83
CA ALA A 81 11.79 -12.78 -0.99
C ALA A 81 11.40 -14.17 -1.51
N VAL A 82 10.33 -14.25 -2.32
CA VAL A 82 9.94 -15.50 -2.99
C VAL A 82 10.86 -15.79 -4.18
N ASP A 83 11.49 -16.95 -4.11
CA ASP A 83 12.42 -17.49 -5.11
C ASP A 83 11.83 -17.49 -6.53
N SER A 84 12.65 -17.16 -7.52
CA SER A 84 12.23 -17.12 -8.93
C SER A 84 11.84 -18.51 -9.45
N GLY A 85 12.44 -19.58 -8.94
CA GLY A 85 12.12 -20.96 -9.32
C GLY A 85 10.67 -21.34 -9.02
N GLN A 86 10.04 -20.78 -7.98
CA GLN A 86 8.61 -21.00 -7.73
C GLN A 86 7.72 -20.34 -8.80
N LYS A 87 8.14 -19.18 -9.32
CA LYS A 87 7.41 -18.47 -10.38
C LYS A 87 7.55 -19.21 -11.71
N GLU A 88 8.73 -19.72 -12.00
CA GLU A 88 9.00 -20.55 -13.17
C GLU A 88 8.25 -21.89 -13.09
N ALA A 89 8.21 -22.53 -11.92
CA ALA A 89 7.47 -23.78 -11.70
C ALA A 89 5.96 -23.64 -11.96
N ILE A 90 5.34 -22.51 -11.58
CA ILE A 90 3.93 -22.21 -11.90
C ILE A 90 3.71 -22.21 -13.41
N ILE A 91 4.64 -21.61 -14.16
CA ILE A 91 4.58 -21.52 -15.62
C ILE A 91 4.80 -22.90 -16.24
N SER A 92 5.80 -23.68 -15.77
CA SER A 92 6.09 -25.02 -16.26
C SER A 92 4.97 -26.03 -16.02
N LEU A 93 4.27 -25.90 -14.89
CA LEU A 93 3.14 -26.77 -14.52
C LEU A 93 1.80 -26.28 -15.10
N ASN A 94 1.81 -25.21 -15.91
CA ASN A 94 0.61 -24.57 -16.46
C ASN A 94 -0.44 -24.25 -15.37
N ILE A 95 0.03 -23.88 -14.18
CA ILE A 95 -0.85 -23.50 -13.09
C ILE A 95 -1.35 -22.09 -13.36
N PRO A 96 -2.66 -21.83 -13.30
CA PRO A 96 -3.18 -20.50 -13.55
C PRO A 96 -2.65 -19.52 -12.50
N TRP A 97 -2.21 -18.35 -12.96
CA TRP A 97 -1.46 -17.36 -12.17
C TRP A 97 -2.11 -17.01 -10.82
N HIS A 98 -3.44 -16.89 -10.79
CA HIS A 98 -4.18 -16.57 -9.57
C HIS A 98 -4.16 -17.72 -8.55
N HIS A 99 -4.18 -18.97 -9.00
CA HIS A 99 -3.98 -20.14 -8.12
C HIS A 99 -2.53 -20.22 -7.64
N GLY A 100 -1.57 -20.00 -8.54
CA GLY A 100 -0.15 -19.98 -8.22
C GLY A 100 0.20 -18.93 -7.17
N ILE A 101 -0.31 -17.70 -7.32
CA ILE A 101 -0.15 -16.66 -6.31
C ILE A 101 -0.75 -17.09 -4.98
N ARG A 102 -2.02 -17.50 -4.95
CA ARG A 102 -2.74 -17.75 -3.69
C ARG A 102 -2.16 -18.93 -2.89
N ARG A 103 -1.71 -19.99 -3.57
CA ARG A 103 -1.27 -21.23 -2.90
C ARG A 103 0.24 -21.38 -2.79
N ILE A 104 1.02 -20.82 -3.71
CA ILE A 104 2.46 -21.07 -3.78
C ILE A 104 3.25 -19.83 -3.32
N ILE A 105 2.91 -18.64 -3.85
CA ILE A 105 3.67 -17.41 -3.58
C ILE A 105 3.21 -16.69 -2.30
N PHE A 106 1.90 -16.69 -2.01
CA PHE A 106 1.32 -15.93 -0.90
C PHE A 106 1.73 -16.43 0.50
N PRO A 107 1.70 -17.74 0.81
CA PRO A 107 2.05 -18.23 2.16
C PRO A 107 3.50 -17.88 2.58
N PRO A 108 4.53 -18.10 1.73
CA PRO A 108 5.90 -17.67 2.06
C PRO A 108 6.02 -16.15 2.21
N GLY A 109 5.42 -15.38 1.31
CA GLY A 109 5.44 -13.91 1.38
C GLY A 109 4.82 -13.37 2.68
N ALA A 110 3.73 -13.99 3.16
CA ALA A 110 3.10 -13.64 4.42
C ALA A 110 4.02 -13.90 5.63
N TYR A 111 4.78 -15.01 5.62
CA TYR A 111 5.77 -15.29 6.66
C TYR A 111 6.89 -14.22 6.70
N TYR A 112 7.42 -13.82 5.55
CA TYR A 112 8.41 -12.73 5.47
C TYR A 112 7.86 -11.38 5.94
N CYS A 113 6.58 -11.11 5.67
CA CYS A 113 5.91 -9.92 6.14
C CYS A 113 5.80 -9.91 7.67
N TYR A 114 5.40 -11.04 8.26
CA TYR A 114 5.28 -11.20 9.71
C TYR A 114 6.63 -11.03 10.42
N SER A 115 7.70 -11.65 9.91
CA SER A 115 9.03 -11.53 10.50
C SER A 115 9.56 -10.09 10.44
N ARG A 116 9.29 -9.38 9.34
CA ARG A 116 9.70 -7.98 9.17
C ARG A 116 8.92 -7.02 10.06
N LEU A 117 7.62 -7.27 10.27
CA LEU A 117 6.81 -6.53 11.24
C LEU A 117 7.38 -6.70 12.65
N TRP A 118 7.73 -7.92 13.04
CA TRP A 118 8.32 -8.19 14.35
C TRP A 118 9.64 -7.43 14.59
N GLN A 119 10.49 -7.33 13.57
CA GLN A 119 11.73 -6.57 13.63
C GLN A 119 11.52 -5.06 13.81
N SER A 120 10.34 -4.52 13.47
CA SER A 120 10.06 -3.10 13.67
C SER A 120 9.69 -2.71 15.11
N PHE A 121 9.44 -3.71 15.97
CA PHE A 121 9.06 -3.52 17.37
C PHE A 121 10.21 -3.78 18.37
N ASN A 122 11.42 -4.07 17.87
CA ASN A 122 12.62 -4.39 18.66
C ASN A 122 13.76 -3.44 18.27
#